data_AF-A0A2J8PH38-F1
#
_entry.id   AF-A0A2J8PH38-F1
#
_cell.length_a   1.000
_cell.length_b   1.000
_cell.length_c   1.000
_cell.angle_alpha   90.00
_cell.angle_beta   90.00
_cell.angle_gamma   90.00
#
_symmetry.space_group_name_H-M   'P 1'
#
loop_
_entity.id
_entity.type
_entity.pdbx_description
1 polymer ?
#
loop_
_entity_poly.entity_id
_entity_poly.type
_entity_poly.pdbx_seq_one_letter_code
_entity_poly.pdbx_strand_id
1 'polypeptide(L)' 'MDTQGTFDSQSTLRDSATVFALSTMISSIQVYNLSQNVQEDDLQHLQLFTEYGRLAMEETFLKPFQSLIFLVRDW' A
#
# COMPACT_ATOMS: atom_id res chain seq x y z
N MET A 1 0.14 -12.26 -5.01
CA MET A 1 -0.43 -11.29 -5.96
C MET A 1 0.73 -10.40 -6.39
N ASP A 2 0.98 -10.27 -7.68
CA ASP A 2 1.97 -9.32 -8.21
C ASP A 2 1.22 -8.05 -8.61
N THR A 3 1.61 -6.90 -8.07
CA THR A 3 0.95 -5.62 -8.33
C THR A 3 1.84 -4.79 -9.23
N GLN A 4 1.26 -4.15 -10.24
CA GLN A 4 1.98 -3.24 -11.14
C GLN A 4 2.79 -2.23 -10.31
N GLY A 5 4.05 -2.00 -10.69
CA GLY A 5 4.94 -1.07 -9.98
C GLY A 5 4.34 0.32 -9.93
N THR A 6 3.83 0.70 -8.76
CA THR A 6 3.05 1.93 -8.50
C THR A 6 3.88 3.23 -8.55
N PHE A 7 5.14 3.18 -8.99
CA PHE A 7 6.09 4.28 -8.91
C PHE A 7 6.80 4.55 -10.25
N ASP A 8 6.19 4.16 -11.37
CA ASP A 8 6.63 4.63 -12.68
C ASP A 8 6.08 6.05 -12.97
N SER A 9 6.81 6.83 -13.76
CA SER A 9 6.50 8.23 -14.06
C SER A 9 5.24 8.44 -14.92
N GLN A 10 4.44 7.39 -15.15
CA GLN A 10 3.23 7.41 -15.99
C GLN A 10 1.94 7.22 -15.18
N SER A 11 2.04 6.62 -13.99
CA SER A 11 0.89 6.34 -13.13
C SER A 11 0.63 7.51 -12.17
N THR A 12 -0.61 8.00 -12.07
CA THR A 12 -0.91 9.03 -11.07
C THR A 12 -0.85 8.41 -9.66
N LEU A 13 -0.50 9.22 -8.66
CA LEU A 13 -0.49 8.77 -7.25
C LEU A 13 -1.81 8.08 -6.83
N ARG A 14 -2.92 8.49 -7.43
CA ARG A 14 -4.25 7.94 -7.20
C ARG A 14 -4.45 6.55 -7.80
N ASP A 15 -3.90 6.29 -8.98
CA ASP A 15 -3.98 4.97 -9.62
C ASP A 15 -3.18 3.96 -8.80
N SER A 16 -1.99 4.38 -8.37
CA SER A 16 -1.13 3.66 -7.44
C SER A 16 -1.80 3.36 -6.10
N ALA A 17 -2.47 4.36 -5.52
CA ALA A 17 -3.26 4.20 -4.30
C ALA A 17 -4.38 3.17 -4.46
N THR A 18 -5.05 3.18 -5.62
CA THR A 18 -6.18 2.30 -5.88
C THR A 18 -5.73 0.85 -6.02
N VAL A 19 -4.65 0.61 -6.78
CA VAL A 19 -4.07 -0.74 -6.94
C VAL A 19 -3.57 -1.29 -5.60
N PHE A 20 -2.87 -0.46 -4.82
CA PHE A 20 -2.37 -0.86 -3.50
C PHE A 20 -3.49 -1.10 -2.48
N ALA A 21 -4.51 -0.24 -2.45
CA ALA A 21 -5.64 -0.42 -1.55
C ALA A 21 -6.40 -1.72 -1.88
N LEU A 22 -6.66 -1.98 -3.17
CA LEU A 22 -7.29 -3.22 -3.62
C LEU A 22 -6.45 -4.46 -3.31
N SER A 23 -5.13 -4.40 -3.55
CA SER A 23 -4.24 -5.52 -3.23
C SER A 23 -4.22 -5.79 -1.73
N THR A 24 -4.15 -4.75 -0.92
CA THR A 24 -4.11 -4.87 0.54
C THR A 24 -5.44 -5.40 1.09
N MET A 25 -6.58 -4.95 0.56
CA MET A 25 -7.91 -5.45 0.96
C MET A 25 -8.14 -6.92 0.61
N ILE A 26 -7.54 -7.42 -0.48
CA ILE A 26 -7.70 -8.82 -0.92
C ILE A 26 -6.62 -9.73 -0.31
N SER A 27 -5.46 -9.18 0.03
CA SER A 27 -4.32 -9.95 0.55
C SER A 27 -4.39 -10.17 2.06
N SER A 28 -3.93 -11.34 2.50
CA SER A 28 -3.62 -11.59 3.91
C SER A 28 -2.25 -11.05 4.32
N ILE A 29 -1.34 -10.92 3.36
CA ILE A 29 0.01 -10.39 3.53
C ILE A 29 0.29 -9.42 2.39
N GLN A 30 0.52 -8.16 2.73
CA GLN A 30 0.96 -7.12 1.80
C GLN A 30 2.47 -6.93 1.97
N VAL A 31 3.23 -7.11 0.90
CA VAL A 31 4.68 -6.81 0.88
C VAL A 31 4.87 -5.45 0.21
N TYR A 32 5.33 -4.47 0.97
CA TYR A 32 5.68 -3.15 0.46
C TYR A 32 7.18 -3.12 0.13
N ASN A 33 7.48 -3.28 -1.15
CA ASN A 33 8.85 -3.36 -1.66
C ASN A 33 9.41 -1.96 -1.91
N LEU A 34 10.36 -1.54 -1.08
CA LEU A 34 11.03 -0.24 -1.12
C LEU A 34 12.47 -0.39 -1.60
N SER A 35 13.03 0.68 -2.16
CA SER A 35 14.43 0.72 -2.60
C SER A 35 15.26 1.56 -1.65
N GLN A 36 16.45 1.07 -1.29
CA GLN A 36 17.44 1.66 -0.39
C GLN A 36 16.95 1.84 1.05
N ASN A 37 16.07 2.81 1.31
CA ASN A 37 15.63 3.16 2.65
C ASN A 37 14.16 3.57 2.68
N VAL A 38 13.54 3.50 3.85
CA VAL A 38 12.18 3.99 4.07
C VAL A 38 12.22 5.51 4.16
N GLN A 39 11.61 6.19 3.21
CA GLN A 39 11.54 7.65 3.18
C GLN A 39 10.19 8.15 3.71
N GLU A 40 10.08 9.46 3.98
CA GLU A 40 8.85 10.04 4.54
C GLU A 40 7.68 9.97 3.54
N ASP A 41 7.96 10.16 2.26
CA ASP A 41 7.00 10.02 1.18
C ASP A 41 6.43 8.60 1.09
N ASP A 42 7.23 7.55 1.32
CA ASP A 42 6.72 6.16 1.42
C ASP A 42 5.66 6.01 2.51
N LEU A 43 5.85 6.68 3.65
CA LEU A 43 4.91 6.66 4.76
C LEU A 43 3.67 7.51 4.48
N GLN A 44 3.82 8.66 3.83
CA GLN A 44 2.71 9.50 3.40
C GLN A 44 1.82 8.78 2.38
N HIS A 45 2.43 8.05 1.44
CA HIS A 45 1.74 7.17 0.50
C HIS A 45 0.96 6.08 1.24
N LEU A 46 1.61 5.37 2.16
CA LEU A 46 0.95 4.34 2.96
C LEU A 46 -0.27 4.89 3.73
N GLN A 47 -0.16 6.09 4.31
CA GLN A 47 -1.26 6.75 5.00
C GLN A 47 -2.47 6.96 4.08
N LEU A 48 -2.25 7.52 2.88
CA LEU A 48 -3.32 7.73 1.91
C LEU A 48 -4.04 6.42 1.58
N PHE A 49 -3.29 5.32 1.43
CA PHE A 49 -3.83 4.03 1.02
C PHE A 49 -4.64 3.35 2.13
N THR A 50 -4.14 3.41 3.36
CA THR A 50 -4.85 2.87 4.53
C THR A 50 -6.17 3.61 4.77
N GLU A 51 -6.21 4.92 4.52
CA GLU A 51 -7.45 5.71 4.62
C GLU A 51 -8.46 5.31 3.54
N TYR A 52 -8.01 5.08 2.30
CA TYR A 52 -8.87 4.57 1.22
C TYR A 52 -9.47 3.20 1.54
N GLY A 53 -8.66 2.24 2.01
CA GLY A 53 -9.19 0.93 2.39
C GLY A 53 -10.07 0.98 3.63
N ARG A 54 -9.80 1.87 4.59
CA ARG A 54 -10.68 2.12 5.74
C ARG A 54 -12.05 2.65 5.31
N LEU A 55 -12.10 3.60 4.37
CA LEU A 55 -13.35 4.10 3.80
C LEU A 55 -14.11 3.02 3.03
N ALA A 56 -13.41 2.09 2.37
CA ALA A 56 -14.00 1.02 1.57
C ALA A 56 -14.55 -0.17 2.37
N MET A 57 -14.06 -0.43 3.60
CA MET A 57 -14.43 -1.62 4.38
C MET A 57 -15.68 -1.46 5.27
N GLU A 58 -16.38 -0.32 5.22
CA GLU A 58 -17.50 0.06 6.09
C GLU A 58 -17.18 -0.10 7.60
N GLU A 59 -18.04 0.41 8.51
CA GLU A 59 -17.76 0.50 9.95
C GLU A 59 -17.71 -0.88 10.65
N THR A 60 -16.62 -1.61 10.43
CA THR A 60 -16.23 -2.77 11.23
C THR A 60 -15.34 -2.29 12.38
N PHE A 61 -15.58 -2.81 13.58
CA PHE A 61 -14.72 -2.56 14.75
C PHE A 61 -13.38 -3.32 14.69
N LEU A 62 -13.13 -4.04 13.60
CA LEU A 62 -11.92 -4.84 13.39
C LEU A 62 -10.88 -4.07 12.59
N LYS A 63 -9.60 -4.44 12.75
CA LYS A 63 -8.52 -3.88 11.93
C LYS A 63 -8.78 -4.25 10.46
N PRO A 64 -8.75 -3.27 9.53
CA PRO A 64 -9.09 -3.50 8.12
C PRO A 64 -8.08 -4.40 7.40
N PHE A 65 -6.82 -4.40 7.84
CA PHE A 65 -5.75 -5.17 7.21
C PHE A 65 -5.08 -6.14 8.19
N GLN A 66 -4.46 -7.19 7.66
CA GLN A 66 -3.87 -8.27 8.45
C GLN A 66 -2.37 -8.07 8.71
N SER A 67 -1.53 -8.13 7.67
CA SER A 67 -0.08 -8.04 7.79
C SER A 67 0.54 -7.20 6.68
N LEU A 68 1.46 -6.30 7.06
CA LEU A 68 2.25 -5.46 6.15
C LEU A 68 3.73 -5.71 6.43
N ILE A 69 4.49 -6.04 5.39
CA ILE A 69 5.93 -6.29 5.45
C ILE A 69 6.65 -5.24 4.62
N PHE A 70 7.51 -4.44 5.25
CA PHE A 70 8.47 -3.60 4.54
C PHE A 70 9.63 -4.46 4.05
N LEU A 71 9.77 -4.58 2.73
CA LEU A 71 10.89 -5.23 2.09
C LEU A 71 11.79 -4.15 1.50
N VAL A 72 12.86 -3.79 2.22
CA VAL A 72 13.82 -2.81 1.73
C VAL A 72 14.91 -3.50 0.93
N ARG A 73 15.02 -3.13 -0.35
CA ARG A 73 15.96 -3.68 -1.32
C ARG A 73 17.21 -2.82 -1.34
N ASP A 74 18.36 -3.44 -1.58
CA ASP A 74 19.64 -2.75 -1.77
C ASP A 74 20.00 -1.80 -0.59
N TRP A 75 19.83 -2.31 0.63
CA TRP A 75 20.13 -1.65 1.91
C TRP A 75 21.62 -1.41 2.13
#